data_AF-A0A060Z0C4-F1
#
_entry.id   AF-A0A060Z0C4-F1
#
_cell.length_a   1.000
_cell.length_b   1.000
_cell.length_c   1.000
_cell.angle_alpha   90.00
_cell.angle_beta   90.00
_cell.angle_gamma   90.00
#
_symmetry.space_group_name_H-M   'P 1'
#
loop_
_entity.id
_entity.type
_entity.pdbx_description
1 polymer ?
#
loop_
_entity_poly.entity_id
_entity_poly.type
_entity_poly.pdbx_seq_one_letter_code
_entity_poly.pdbx_strand_id
1 'polypeptide(L)'
;SALIYLRGPKFLIYVSGALSMWGDRMWHFAISVFLIELYGRNLLLTAIFGLVVAGSVLLLGALIGDWVDRNPRNKVAHASLLVQNISVTVCSIVLMLVFLYKQWIESIWDGWLTVVCYTVVIVLADVANLASTALTIAIQRDWIVVITGYNRGHLAGMNATMRRIDQVTNILAPLAVGQVMTLASNVIGCGFILGWNLVSLIVEFIFLSRVYRIVPALSVKPPAPEDGHSSLERPAERTEGLVERRGSQGQCPVVLVTV
;
A
#
# COMPACT_ATOMS: atom_id res chain seq x y z
N SER A 1 -29.78 7.32 11.23
CA SER A 1 -29.45 8.13 10.04
C SER A 1 -27.98 8.56 9.96
N ALA A 2 -27.33 9.07 11.02
CA ALA A 2 -25.89 9.39 11.00
C ALA A 2 -24.96 8.16 10.87
N LEU A 3 -25.28 7.06 11.56
CA LEU A 3 -24.50 5.80 11.51
C LEU A 3 -24.46 5.12 10.14
N ILE A 4 -25.46 5.35 9.28
CA ILE A 4 -25.52 4.80 7.92
C ILE A 4 -24.62 5.62 6.98
N TYR A 5 -24.56 6.94 7.18
CA TYR A 5 -23.66 7.84 6.46
C TYR A 5 -22.20 7.63 6.88
N LEU A 6 -21.95 7.42 8.19
CA LEU A 6 -20.64 7.01 8.74
C LEU A 6 -20.20 5.62 8.24
N ARG A 7 -21.14 4.75 7.84
CA ARG A 7 -20.84 3.44 7.22
C ARG A 7 -20.75 3.49 5.70
N GLY A 8 -20.87 4.67 5.08
CA GLY A 8 -20.74 4.83 3.64
C GLY A 8 -19.32 4.47 3.16
N PRO A 9 -19.15 3.74 2.05
CA PRO A 9 -17.83 3.33 1.56
C PRO A 9 -16.91 4.53 1.29
N LYS A 10 -17.46 5.67 0.82
CA LYS A 10 -16.70 6.92 0.60
C LYS A 10 -16.16 7.54 1.90
N PHE A 11 -16.95 7.50 2.98
CA PHE A 11 -16.50 8.05 4.26
C PHE A 11 -15.43 7.16 4.91
N LEU A 12 -15.60 5.84 4.83
CA LEU A 12 -14.58 4.87 5.26
C LEU A 12 -13.25 5.04 4.53
N ILE A 13 -13.30 5.26 3.21
CA ILE A 13 -12.13 5.60 2.37
C ILE A 13 -11.43 6.85 2.92
N TYR A 14 -12.16 7.94 3.14
CA TYR A 14 -11.56 9.19 3.64
C TYR A 14 -11.00 9.07 5.04
N VAL A 15 -11.71 8.41 5.96
CA VAL A 15 -11.24 8.24 7.34
C VAL A 15 -10.03 7.32 7.40
N SER A 16 -10.05 6.20 6.68
CA SER A 16 -8.90 5.29 6.59
C SER A 16 -7.70 5.99 5.98
N GLY A 17 -7.90 6.74 4.90
CA GLY A 17 -6.83 7.53 4.27
C GLY A 17 -6.29 8.61 5.19
N ALA A 18 -7.16 9.34 5.89
CA ALA A 18 -6.77 10.38 6.84
C ALA A 18 -5.97 9.79 8.02
N LEU A 19 -6.40 8.66 8.59
CA LEU A 19 -5.71 8.00 9.68
C LEU A 19 -4.32 7.49 9.28
N SER A 20 -4.22 6.90 8.08
CA SER A 20 -2.97 6.40 7.52
C SER A 20 -1.97 7.54 7.28
N MET A 21 -2.39 8.60 6.58
CA MET A 21 -1.56 9.78 6.35
C MET A 21 -1.16 10.47 7.65
N TRP A 22 -2.09 10.59 8.60
CA TRP A 22 -1.79 11.13 9.92
C TRP A 22 -0.70 10.31 10.62
N GLY A 23 -0.85 8.97 10.64
CA GLY A 23 0.11 8.06 11.27
C GLY A 23 1.51 8.18 10.67
N ASP A 24 1.59 8.23 9.34
CA ASP A 24 2.86 8.37 8.61
C ASP A 24 3.56 9.71 8.90
N ARG A 25 2.82 10.84 8.85
CA ARG A 25 3.38 12.16 9.18
C ARG A 25 3.81 12.28 10.64
N MET A 26 3.00 11.73 11.54
CA MET A 26 3.35 11.63 12.95
C MET A 26 4.64 10.83 13.15
N TRP A 27 4.76 9.66 12.50
CA TRP A 27 5.94 8.80 12.62
C TRP A 27 7.21 9.51 12.17
N HIS A 28 7.20 10.12 10.99
CA HIS A 28 8.35 10.85 10.44
C HIS A 28 8.82 12.01 11.32
N PHE A 29 7.88 12.74 11.90
CA PHE A 29 8.22 13.80 12.85
C PHE A 29 8.79 13.21 14.14
N ALA A 30 8.13 12.22 14.71
CA ALA A 30 8.52 11.61 15.97
C ALA A 30 9.91 10.99 15.93
N ILE A 31 10.20 10.16 14.92
CA ILE A 31 11.51 9.51 14.77
C ILE A 31 12.64 10.54 14.70
N SER A 32 12.41 11.66 14.01
CA SER A 32 13.37 12.75 13.89
C SER A 32 13.67 13.38 15.25
N VAL A 33 12.64 13.65 16.06
CA VAL A 33 12.80 14.22 17.41
C VAL A 33 13.44 13.21 18.37
N PHE A 34 13.03 11.94 18.32
CA PHE A 34 13.63 10.89 19.16
C PHE A 34 15.12 10.72 18.89
N LEU A 35 15.56 10.76 17.63
CA LEU A 35 16.98 10.67 17.28
C LEU A 35 17.81 11.84 17.84
N ILE A 36 17.26 13.06 17.84
CA ILE A 36 17.91 14.25 18.44
C ILE A 36 18.08 14.06 19.94
N GLU A 37 17.04 13.58 20.62
CA GLU A 37 17.04 13.39 22.06
C GLU A 37 17.96 12.24 22.49
N LEU A 38 18.02 11.17 21.70
CA LEU A 38 18.89 10.02 21.94
C LEU A 38 20.38 10.42 21.87
N TYR A 39 20.77 11.18 20.85
CA TYR A 39 22.17 11.57 20.61
C TYR A 39 22.63 12.82 21.39
N GLY A 40 21.86 13.22 22.41
CA GLY A 40 22.23 14.32 23.31
C GLY A 40 22.10 15.71 22.69
N ARG A 41 21.00 15.99 21.98
CA ARG A 41 20.71 17.26 21.28
C ARG A 41 21.62 17.58 20.09
N ASN A 42 22.38 16.59 19.63
CA ASN A 42 23.18 16.70 18.41
C ASN A 42 22.37 16.29 17.18
N LEU A 43 22.41 17.10 16.12
CA LEU A 43 21.64 16.86 14.89
C LEU A 43 22.26 15.83 13.94
N LEU A 44 23.47 15.35 14.26
CA LEU A 44 24.24 14.46 13.39
C LEU A 44 23.48 13.16 13.07
N LEU A 45 22.91 12.52 14.08
CA LEU A 45 22.19 11.26 13.91
C LEU A 45 20.94 11.43 13.03
N THR A 46 20.22 12.53 13.22
CA THR A 46 19.06 12.91 12.42
C THR A 46 19.44 13.28 10.98
N ALA A 47 20.60 13.91 10.78
CA ALA A 47 21.12 14.21 9.44
C ALA A 47 21.51 12.95 8.68
N ILE A 48 22.19 12.00 9.35
CA ILE A 48 22.51 10.69 8.76
C ILE A 48 21.22 9.93 8.42
N PHE A 49 20.24 9.92 9.32
CA PHE A 49 18.94 9.31 9.06
C PHE A 49 18.28 9.90 7.82
N GLY A 50 18.20 11.23 7.70
CA GLY A 50 17.64 11.89 6.52
C GLY A 50 18.39 11.55 5.23
N LEU A 51 19.72 11.47 5.28
CA LEU A 51 20.56 11.06 4.15
C LEU A 51 20.29 9.61 3.74
N VAL A 52 20.24 8.69 4.70
CA VAL A 52 19.96 7.27 4.45
C VAL A 52 18.58 7.11 3.84
N VAL A 53 17.55 7.74 4.43
CA VAL A 53 16.18 7.68 3.92
C VAL A 53 16.08 8.21 2.50
N ALA A 54 16.66 9.38 2.22
CA ALA A 54 16.66 9.94 0.87
C ALA A 54 17.42 9.05 -0.12
N GLY A 55 18.60 8.56 0.29
CA GLY A 55 19.42 7.67 -0.52
C GLY A 55 18.72 6.35 -0.84
N SER A 56 18.09 5.72 0.15
CA SER A 56 17.33 4.49 0.00
C SER A 56 16.15 4.66 -0.96
N VAL A 57 15.38 5.75 -0.84
CA VAL A 57 14.28 6.03 -1.78
C VAL A 57 14.80 6.29 -3.20
N LEU A 58 15.92 7.00 -3.35
CA LEU A 58 16.51 7.28 -4.66
C LEU A 58 17.05 6.01 -5.34
N LEU A 59 17.73 5.14 -4.59
CA LEU A 59 18.34 3.91 -5.12
C LEU A 59 17.31 2.80 -5.33
N LEU A 60 16.40 2.60 -4.36
CA LEU A 60 15.43 1.50 -4.35
C LEU A 60 14.07 1.90 -4.94
N GLY A 61 13.82 3.19 -5.18
CA GLY A 61 12.53 3.67 -5.68
C GLY A 61 12.13 3.05 -7.03
N ALA A 62 13.09 2.88 -7.94
CA ALA A 62 12.85 2.19 -9.22
C ALA A 62 12.51 0.71 -9.03
N LEU A 63 13.26 0.01 -8.16
CA LEU A 63 13.01 -1.40 -7.83
C LEU A 63 11.64 -1.61 -7.17
N ILE A 64 11.26 -0.69 -6.28
CA ILE A 64 9.95 -0.67 -5.62
C ILE A 64 8.85 -0.44 -6.67
N GLY A 65 9.05 0.51 -7.60
CA GLY A 65 8.12 0.76 -8.70
C GLY A 65 7.91 -0.46 -9.59
N ASP A 66 9.00 -1.09 -10.04
CA ASP A 66 8.96 -2.31 -10.85
C ASP A 66 8.29 -3.47 -10.10
N TRP A 67 8.57 -3.63 -8.81
CA TRP A 67 7.94 -4.65 -7.98
C TRP A 67 6.43 -4.41 -7.80
N VAL A 68 6.02 -3.16 -7.60
CA VAL A 68 4.61 -2.74 -7.55
C VAL A 68 3.90 -3.04 -8.86
N ASP A 69 4.58 -2.83 -10.00
CA ASP A 69 3.99 -3.00 -11.33
C ASP A 69 3.89 -4.45 -11.80
N ARG A 70 4.81 -5.33 -11.34
CA ARG A 70 4.78 -6.76 -11.69
C ARG A 70 3.80 -7.58 -10.87
N ASN A 71 3.50 -7.15 -9.65
CA ASN A 71 2.65 -7.89 -8.72
C ASN A 71 1.21 -7.38 -8.75
N PRO A 72 0.22 -8.24 -8.46
CA PRO A 72 -1.15 -7.77 -8.36
C PRO A 72 -1.26 -6.76 -7.22
N ARG A 73 -1.84 -5.59 -7.53
CA ARG A 73 -1.84 -4.38 -6.71
C ARG A 73 -2.35 -4.60 -5.29
N ASN A 74 -3.30 -5.52 -5.14
CA ASN A 74 -3.87 -5.91 -3.84
C ASN A 74 -2.85 -6.62 -2.93
N LYS A 75 -1.98 -7.48 -3.48
CA LYS A 75 -0.93 -8.16 -2.70
C LYS A 75 0.17 -7.19 -2.34
N VAL A 76 0.53 -6.31 -3.27
CA VAL A 76 1.50 -5.23 -3.06
C VAL A 76 1.04 -4.32 -1.92
N ALA A 77 -0.20 -3.83 -1.97
CA ALA A 77 -0.74 -2.95 -0.93
C ALA A 77 -0.76 -3.64 0.44
N HIS A 78 -1.22 -4.89 0.54
CA HIS A 78 -1.19 -5.63 1.81
C HIS A 78 0.24 -5.85 2.33
N ALA A 79 1.15 -6.27 1.45
CA ALA A 79 2.52 -6.54 1.83
C ALA A 79 3.22 -5.26 2.30
N SER A 80 3.12 -4.16 1.55
CA SER A 80 3.69 -2.86 1.93
C SER A 80 3.10 -2.35 3.24
N LEU A 81 1.79 -2.48 3.44
CA LEU A 81 1.11 -2.04 4.65
C LEU A 81 1.53 -2.86 5.88
N LEU A 82 1.62 -4.18 5.75
CA LEU A 82 2.08 -5.05 6.82
C LEU A 82 3.55 -4.78 7.16
N VAL A 83 4.41 -4.67 6.15
CA VAL A 83 5.83 -4.37 6.35
C VAL A 83 6.01 -3.00 7.02
N GLN A 84 5.26 -1.98 6.59
CA GLN A 84 5.27 -0.65 7.21
C GLN A 84 4.86 -0.73 8.68
N ASN A 85 3.69 -1.30 8.99
CA ASN A 85 3.16 -1.36 10.36
C ASN A 85 4.04 -2.20 11.29
N ILE A 86 4.53 -3.36 10.83
CA ILE A 86 5.46 -4.19 11.61
C ILE A 86 6.75 -3.41 11.88
N SER A 87 7.31 -2.75 10.87
CA SER A 87 8.55 -1.99 11.02
C SER A 87 8.38 -0.82 11.99
N VAL A 88 7.28 -0.06 11.90
CA VAL A 88 6.97 1.05 12.83
C VAL A 88 6.74 0.53 14.25
N THR A 89 6.01 -0.58 14.40
CA THR A 89 5.75 -1.19 15.72
C THR A 89 7.04 -1.66 16.36
N VAL A 90 7.87 -2.44 15.65
CA VAL A 90 9.16 -2.92 16.14
C VAL A 90 10.08 -1.75 16.47
N CYS A 91 10.15 -0.74 15.59
CA CYS A 91 10.96 0.46 15.84
C CYS A 91 10.49 1.23 17.07
N SER A 92 9.18 1.36 17.29
CA SER A 92 8.60 2.03 18.46
C SER A 92 8.90 1.27 19.75
N ILE A 93 8.84 -0.08 19.74
CA ILE A 93 9.22 -0.91 20.89
C ILE A 93 10.70 -0.77 21.21
N VAL A 94 11.56 -0.83 20.19
CA VAL A 94 13.01 -0.65 20.36
C VAL A 94 13.31 0.73 20.94
N LEU A 95 12.72 1.80 20.40
CA LEU A 95 12.87 3.15 20.94
C LEU A 95 12.41 3.26 22.39
N MET A 96 11.26 2.67 22.71
CA MET A 96 10.73 2.64 24.07
C MET A 96 11.72 1.96 25.03
N LEU A 97 12.28 0.80 24.65
CA LEU A 97 13.30 0.10 25.45
C LEU A 97 14.58 0.93 25.60
N VAL A 98 15.05 1.57 24.52
CA VAL A 98 16.24 2.42 24.57
C VAL A 98 16.03 3.61 25.50
N PHE A 99 14.85 4.25 25.49
CA PHE A 99 14.55 5.35 26.41
C PHE A 99 14.40 4.90 27.86
N LEU A 100 13.82 3.72 28.11
CA LEU A 100 13.66 3.17 29.47
C LEU A 100 14.99 2.71 30.09
N TYR A 101 15.86 2.10 29.29
CA TYR A 101 17.10 1.47 29.76
C TYR A 101 18.36 2.24 29.37
N LYS A 102 18.26 3.53 29.01
CA LYS A 102 19.38 4.36 28.52
C LYS A 102 20.64 4.24 29.39
N GLN A 103 20.50 4.38 30.71
CA GLN A 103 21.62 4.31 31.66
C GLN A 103 22.29 2.93 31.72
N TRP A 104 21.52 1.86 31.56
CA TRP A 104 22.05 0.49 31.53
C TRP A 104 22.72 0.17 30.20
N ILE A 105 22.12 0.60 29.09
CA ILE A 105 22.63 0.40 27.72
C ILE A 105 23.96 1.12 27.51
N GLU A 106 24.10 2.34 28.04
CA GLU A 106 25.35 3.11 27.96
C GLU A 106 26.49 2.47 28.78
N SER A 107 26.15 1.79 29.88
CA SER A 107 27.12 1.09 30.75
C SER A 107 27.53 -0.28 30.21
N ILE A 108 26.66 -0.93 29.43
CA ILE A 108 26.94 -2.24 28.84
C ILE A 108 27.80 -2.07 27.57
N TRP A 109 28.91 -2.83 27.51
CA TRP A 109 29.75 -2.96 26.31
C TRP A 109 30.43 -1.65 25.87
N ASP A 110 30.82 -0.78 26.81
CA ASP A 110 31.48 0.51 26.56
C ASP A 110 30.73 1.39 25.52
N GLY A 111 29.39 1.33 25.51
CA GLY A 111 28.56 2.13 24.61
C GLY A 111 28.44 1.62 23.16
N TRP A 112 29.09 0.51 22.79
CA TRP A 112 28.89 -0.10 21.46
C TRP A 112 27.47 -0.59 21.25
N LEU A 113 26.81 -1.08 22.31
CA LEU A 113 25.43 -1.55 22.24
C LEU A 113 24.48 -0.41 21.83
N THR A 114 24.75 0.82 22.29
CA THR A 114 24.04 2.03 21.90
C THR A 114 24.12 2.30 20.39
N VAL A 115 25.32 2.16 19.81
CA VAL A 115 25.53 2.34 18.35
C VAL A 115 24.77 1.30 17.55
N VAL A 116 24.76 0.04 18.00
CA VAL A 116 24.00 -1.04 17.36
C VAL A 116 22.50 -0.74 17.43
N CYS A 117 21.98 -0.34 18.59
CA CYS A 117 20.58 0.04 18.73
C CYS A 117 20.18 1.19 17.80
N TYR A 118 21.00 2.23 17.68
CA TYR A 118 20.74 3.35 16.77
C TYR A 118 20.73 2.91 15.30
N THR A 119 21.67 2.05 14.92
CA THR A 119 21.74 1.48 13.58
C THR A 119 20.46 0.69 13.26
N VAL A 120 20.02 -0.16 14.19
CA VAL A 120 18.77 -0.94 14.06
C VAL A 120 17.56 -0.03 13.91
N VAL A 121 17.46 1.03 14.73
CA VAL A 121 16.38 2.03 14.64
C VAL A 121 16.37 2.71 13.28
N ILE A 122 17.52 3.17 12.78
CA ILE A 122 17.63 3.84 11.47
C ILE A 122 17.20 2.89 10.35
N VAL A 123 17.67 1.64 10.37
CA VAL A 123 17.30 0.64 9.36
C VAL A 123 15.81 0.32 9.40
N LEU A 124 15.22 0.11 10.58
CA LEU A 124 13.78 -0.15 10.70
C LEU A 124 12.93 1.05 10.24
N ALA A 125 13.35 2.27 10.58
CA ALA A 125 12.67 3.48 10.16
C ALA A 125 12.77 3.69 8.64
N ASP A 126 13.91 3.36 8.03
CA ASP A 126 14.08 3.41 6.57
C ASP A 126 13.21 2.37 5.86
N VAL A 127 13.18 1.11 6.34
CA VAL A 127 12.28 0.08 5.83
C VAL A 127 10.81 0.50 5.93
N ALA A 128 10.41 1.10 7.06
CA ALA A 128 9.07 1.64 7.23
C ALA A 128 8.76 2.73 6.19
N ASN A 129 9.71 3.64 5.93
CA ASN A 129 9.54 4.71 4.94
C ASN A 129 9.46 4.20 3.49
N LEU A 130 10.30 3.21 3.13
CA LEU A 130 10.24 2.57 1.82
C LEU A 130 8.90 1.86 1.61
N ALA A 131 8.43 1.15 2.64
CA ALA A 131 7.13 0.48 2.62
C ALA A 131 5.97 1.49 2.51
N SER A 132 6.04 2.63 3.22
CA SER A 132 5.10 3.75 3.09
C SER A 132 5.04 4.31 1.67
N THR A 133 6.23 4.50 1.07
CA THR A 133 6.37 4.99 -0.30
C THR A 133 5.75 4.01 -1.29
N ALA A 134 6.07 2.71 -1.16
CA ALA A 134 5.48 1.65 -1.97
C ALA A 134 3.95 1.60 -1.84
N LEU A 135 3.44 1.71 -0.61
CA LEU A 135 2.01 1.72 -0.31
C LEU A 135 1.32 2.93 -0.95
N THR A 136 1.93 4.12 -0.86
CA THR A 136 1.40 5.34 -1.46
C THR A 136 1.30 5.21 -2.98
N ILE A 137 2.34 4.69 -3.64
CA ILE A 137 2.33 4.44 -5.08
C ILE A 137 1.23 3.44 -5.45
N ALA A 138 1.11 2.34 -4.70
CA ALA A 138 0.09 1.33 -4.93
C ALA A 138 -1.34 1.88 -4.76
N ILE A 139 -1.61 2.64 -3.69
CA ILE A 139 -2.92 3.22 -3.38
C ILE A 139 -3.32 4.29 -4.41
N GLN A 140 -2.41 5.21 -4.74
CA GLN A 140 -2.69 6.30 -5.70
C GLN A 140 -3.04 5.77 -7.09
N ARG A 141 -2.39 4.69 -7.55
CA ARG A 141 -2.66 4.05 -8.84
C ARG A 141 -3.96 3.22 -8.86
N ASP A 142 -4.49 2.82 -7.71
CA ASP A 142 -5.61 1.86 -7.62
C ASP A 142 -6.93 2.51 -7.18
N TRP A 143 -6.92 3.39 -6.17
CA TRP A 143 -8.14 4.04 -5.67
C TRP A 143 -8.77 5.00 -6.69
N ILE A 144 -7.93 5.73 -7.45
CA ILE A 144 -8.38 6.59 -8.54
C ILE A 144 -8.99 5.80 -9.70
N VAL A 145 -8.65 4.52 -9.87
CA VAL A 145 -9.23 3.71 -10.97
C VAL A 145 -10.53 3.04 -10.53
N VAL A 146 -10.58 2.52 -9.29
CA VAL A 146 -11.73 1.77 -8.78
C VAL A 146 -12.91 2.67 -8.42
N ILE A 147 -12.67 3.83 -7.80
CA ILE A 147 -13.75 4.68 -7.27
C ILE A 147 -14.55 5.36 -8.41
N THR A 148 -14.02 5.35 -9.62
CA THR A 148 -14.31 6.42 -10.55
C THR A 148 -15.14 5.97 -11.72
N GLY A 149 -15.14 4.66 -12.03
CA GLY A 149 -15.93 4.13 -13.14
C GLY A 149 -15.83 5.02 -14.38
N TYR A 150 -14.63 5.54 -14.67
CA TYR A 150 -14.33 6.47 -15.77
C TYR A 150 -14.92 7.91 -15.69
N ASN A 151 -15.62 8.32 -14.62
CA ASN A 151 -16.30 9.62 -14.57
C ASN A 151 -15.43 10.75 -13.98
N ARG A 152 -14.58 11.37 -14.82
CA ARG A 152 -13.51 12.34 -14.48
C ARG A 152 -13.89 13.47 -13.50
N GLY A 153 -15.14 13.94 -13.48
CA GLY A 153 -15.58 15.02 -12.59
C GLY A 153 -15.59 14.63 -11.11
N HIS A 154 -15.98 13.39 -10.78
CA HIS A 154 -16.00 12.91 -9.39
C HIS A 154 -14.56 12.63 -8.88
N LEU A 155 -13.62 12.32 -9.77
CA LEU A 155 -12.19 12.10 -9.45
C LEU A 155 -11.54 13.34 -8.90
N ALA A 156 -11.70 14.44 -9.63
CA ALA A 156 -11.04 15.69 -9.30
C ALA A 156 -11.47 16.16 -7.90
N GLY A 157 -12.77 16.02 -7.57
CA GLY A 157 -13.30 16.35 -6.25
C GLY A 157 -12.74 15.47 -5.12
N MET A 158 -12.69 14.16 -5.33
CA MET A 158 -12.16 13.24 -4.32
C MET A 158 -10.65 13.40 -4.11
N ASN A 159 -9.88 13.56 -5.20
CA ASN A 159 -8.44 13.78 -5.13
C ASN A 159 -8.13 15.13 -4.46
N ALA A 160 -8.88 16.19 -4.78
CA ALA A 160 -8.74 17.48 -4.11
C ALA A 160 -9.05 17.40 -2.60
N THR A 161 -10.07 16.63 -2.21
CA THR A 161 -10.40 16.44 -0.79
C THR A 161 -9.33 15.64 -0.08
N MET A 162 -8.84 14.55 -0.68
CA MET A 162 -7.75 13.75 -0.12
C MET A 162 -6.47 14.59 0.05
N ARG A 163 -6.16 15.46 -0.92
CA ARG A 163 -5.02 16.38 -0.82
C ARG A 163 -5.20 17.45 0.25
N ARG A 164 -6.43 17.96 0.45
CA ARG A 164 -6.74 18.85 1.56
C ARG A 164 -6.53 18.14 2.91
N ILE A 165 -6.98 16.89 3.03
CA ILE A 165 -6.74 16.08 4.23
C ILE A 165 -5.24 15.90 4.46
N ASP A 166 -4.46 15.51 3.45
CA ASP A 166 -3.00 15.37 3.55
C ASP A 166 -2.35 16.65 4.10
N GLN A 167 -2.69 17.81 3.52
CA GLN A 167 -2.18 19.11 3.97
C GLN A 167 -2.53 19.41 5.44
N VAL A 168 -3.76 19.12 5.86
CA VAL A 168 -4.20 19.32 7.25
C VAL A 168 -3.45 18.36 8.18
N THR A 169 -3.33 17.08 7.81
CA THR A 169 -2.61 16.08 8.60
C THR A 169 -1.13 16.40 8.73
N ASN A 170 -0.52 17.01 7.70
CA ASN A 170 0.90 17.40 7.72
C ASN A 170 1.23 18.47 8.76
N ILE A 171 0.24 19.25 9.20
CA ILE A 171 0.41 20.28 10.24
C ILE A 171 -0.02 19.73 11.60
N LEU A 172 -1.19 19.10 11.65
CA LEU A 172 -1.79 18.67 12.91
C LEU A 172 -1.09 17.45 13.54
N ALA A 173 -0.58 16.52 12.72
CA ALA A 173 0.04 15.31 13.24
C ALA A 173 1.36 15.61 13.99
N PRO A 174 2.31 16.40 13.43
CA PRO A 174 3.50 16.84 14.18
C PRO A 174 3.16 17.64 15.44
N LEU A 175 2.13 18.51 15.36
CA LEU A 175 1.69 19.30 16.50
C LEU A 175 1.22 18.40 17.66
N ALA A 176 0.35 17.44 17.38
CA ALA A 176 -0.18 16.52 18.39
C ALA A 176 0.94 15.72 19.06
N VAL A 177 1.85 15.15 18.27
CA VAL A 177 3.00 14.40 18.77
C VAL A 177 3.92 15.26 19.60
N GLY A 178 4.26 16.45 19.11
CA GLY A 178 5.13 17.38 19.82
C GLY A 178 4.56 17.76 21.18
N GLN A 179 3.24 17.98 21.28
CA GLN A 179 2.57 18.21 22.56
C GLN A 179 2.66 17.01 23.49
N VAL A 180 2.40 15.79 23.00
CA VAL A 180 2.51 14.56 23.80
C VAL A 180 3.93 14.36 24.33
N MET A 181 4.94 14.55 23.47
CA MET A 181 6.35 14.41 23.86
C MET A 181 6.77 15.47 24.89
N THR A 182 6.28 16.71 24.75
CA THR A 182 6.61 17.83 25.64
C THR A 182 5.92 17.72 27.01
N LEU A 183 4.64 17.32 27.02
CA LEU A 183 3.82 17.34 28.24
C LEU A 183 3.91 16.04 29.05
N ALA A 184 4.19 14.90 28.42
CA ALA A 184 4.15 13.60 29.07
C ALA A 184 5.54 13.01 29.28
N SER A 185 6.18 12.51 28.22
CA SER A 185 7.54 11.95 28.18
C SER A 185 7.80 11.36 26.80
N ASN A 186 9.06 11.21 26.40
CA ASN A 186 9.46 10.51 25.18
C ASN A 186 8.96 9.04 25.15
N VAL A 187 8.91 8.38 26.31
CA VAL A 187 8.40 7.00 26.45
C VAL A 187 6.89 6.95 26.16
N ILE A 188 6.14 7.91 26.69
CA ILE A 188 4.69 8.01 26.44
C ILE A 188 4.43 8.39 24.99
N GLY A 189 5.28 9.24 24.38
CA GLY A 189 5.26 9.51 22.95
C GLY A 189 5.42 8.24 22.10
N CYS A 190 6.39 7.39 22.43
CA CYS A 190 6.57 6.09 21.75
C CYS A 190 5.33 5.20 21.90
N GLY A 191 4.74 5.15 23.11
CA GLY A 191 3.51 4.39 23.37
C GLY A 191 2.30 4.93 22.60
N PHE A 192 2.16 6.25 22.48
CA PHE A 192 1.10 6.90 21.72
C PHE A 192 1.18 6.54 20.22
N ILE A 193 2.39 6.59 19.65
CA ILE A 193 2.65 6.22 18.26
C ILE A 193 2.34 4.74 18.03
N LEU A 194 2.80 3.86 18.91
CA LEU A 194 2.54 2.43 18.84
C LEU A 194 1.03 2.14 18.90
N GLY A 195 0.31 2.77 19.83
CA GLY A 195 -1.14 2.64 19.95
C GLY A 195 -1.86 3.11 18.69
N TRP A 196 -1.44 4.26 18.14
CA TRP A 196 -2.01 4.78 16.90
C TRP A 196 -1.71 3.90 15.69
N ASN A 197 -0.50 3.32 15.61
CA ASN A 197 -0.10 2.41 14.54
C ASN A 197 -0.98 1.15 14.55
N LEU A 198 -1.24 0.57 15.73
CA LEU A 198 -2.15 -0.58 15.87
C LEU A 198 -3.59 -0.25 15.47
N VAL A 199 -4.12 0.91 15.89
CA VAL A 199 -5.47 1.34 15.50
C VAL A 199 -5.54 1.57 13.99
N SER A 200 -4.53 2.21 13.41
CA SER A 200 -4.44 2.47 11.96
C SER A 200 -4.41 1.16 11.19
N LEU A 201 -3.60 0.18 11.62
CA LEU A 201 -3.53 -1.15 11.03
C LEU A 201 -4.89 -1.84 11.01
N ILE A 202 -5.65 -1.79 12.10
CA ILE A 202 -6.99 -2.41 12.16
C ILE A 202 -7.93 -1.76 11.13
N VAL A 203 -7.94 -0.43 11.07
CA VAL A 203 -8.80 0.32 10.13
C VAL A 203 -8.39 0.05 8.68
N GLU A 204 -7.10 0.05 8.40
CA GLU A 204 -6.52 -0.25 7.09
C GLU A 204 -6.80 -1.70 6.65
N PHE A 205 -6.73 -2.65 7.57
CA PHE A 205 -7.05 -4.05 7.29
C PHE A 205 -8.53 -4.23 6.97
N ILE A 206 -9.43 -3.56 7.72
CA ILE A 206 -10.86 -3.52 7.42
C ILE A 206 -11.09 -2.88 6.05
N PHE A 207 -10.38 -1.79 5.75
CA PHE A 207 -10.46 -1.08 4.50
C PHE A 207 -10.10 -1.99 3.31
N LEU A 208 -8.94 -2.64 3.37
CA LEU A 208 -8.48 -3.56 2.34
C LEU A 208 -9.39 -4.78 2.20
N SER A 209 -9.88 -5.32 3.31
CA SER A 209 -10.86 -6.41 3.32
C SER A 209 -12.18 -6.02 2.63
N ARG A 210 -12.62 -4.76 2.78
CA ARG A 210 -13.83 -4.25 2.12
C ARG A 210 -13.62 -4.03 0.63
N VAL A 211 -12.47 -3.50 0.21
CA VAL A 211 -12.13 -3.37 -1.22
C VAL A 211 -12.10 -4.75 -1.88
N TYR A 212 -11.52 -5.74 -1.21
CA TYR A 212 -11.46 -7.12 -1.70
C TYR A 212 -12.85 -7.75 -1.91
N ARG A 213 -13.81 -7.46 -1.01
CA ARG A 213 -15.20 -7.92 -1.14
C ARG A 213 -15.97 -7.25 -2.28
N ILE A 214 -15.56 -6.06 -2.71
CA ILE A 214 -16.24 -5.27 -3.75
C ILE A 214 -15.67 -5.58 -5.14
N VAL A 215 -14.39 -5.96 -5.24
CA VAL A 215 -13.74 -6.33 -6.51
C VAL A 215 -13.18 -7.76 -6.44
N PRO A 216 -14.02 -8.81 -6.50
CA PRO A 216 -13.55 -10.20 -6.63
C PRO A 216 -12.81 -10.46 -7.95
N ALA A 217 -12.93 -9.55 -8.93
CA ALA A 217 -12.30 -9.63 -10.25
C ALA A 217 -10.75 -9.52 -10.25
N LEU A 218 -10.12 -9.13 -9.13
CA LEU A 218 -8.65 -9.08 -9.01
C LEU A 218 -8.00 -10.43 -8.63
N SER A 219 -8.80 -11.48 -8.38
CA SER A 219 -8.29 -12.84 -8.10
C SER A 219 -8.04 -13.68 -9.36
N VAL A 220 -8.44 -13.21 -10.55
CA VAL A 220 -8.28 -13.95 -11.80
C VAL A 220 -7.25 -13.25 -12.66
N LYS A 221 -6.04 -13.82 -12.71
CA LYS A 221 -5.02 -13.51 -13.73
C LYS A 221 -5.66 -13.73 -15.10
N PRO A 222 -5.61 -12.79 -16.07
CA PRO A 222 -5.99 -13.13 -17.44
C PRO A 222 -5.14 -14.31 -17.89
N PRO A 223 -5.71 -15.35 -18.52
CA PRO A 223 -4.89 -16.37 -19.16
C PRO A 223 -3.91 -15.66 -20.10
N ALA A 224 -2.64 -16.07 -20.04
CA ALA A 224 -1.64 -15.60 -20.99
C ALA A 224 -2.17 -15.80 -22.43
N PRO A 225 -1.82 -14.94 -23.39
CA PRO A 225 -2.19 -15.20 -24.77
C PRO A 225 -1.57 -16.55 -25.17
N GLU A 226 -2.42 -17.52 -25.47
CA GLU A 226 -1.99 -18.76 -26.09
C GLU A 226 -1.50 -18.43 -27.50
N ASP A 227 -0.18 -18.32 -27.63
CA ASP A 227 0.49 -18.44 -28.91
C ASP A 227 0.30 -19.88 -29.41
N GLY A 228 -0.54 -20.03 -30.44
CA GLY A 228 -0.43 -21.05 -31.48
C GLY A 228 -0.77 -22.49 -31.12
N HIS A 229 -1.87 -23.00 -31.68
CA HIS A 229 -1.77 -24.00 -32.74
C HIS A 229 -3.08 -24.15 -33.50
N SER A 230 -3.02 -23.77 -34.77
CA SER A 230 -3.91 -24.21 -35.83
C SER A 230 -3.98 -25.75 -35.88
N SER A 231 -5.19 -26.30 -35.91
CA SER A 231 -5.45 -27.62 -36.46
C SER A 231 -6.87 -27.67 -37.01
N LEU A 232 -6.93 -27.77 -38.33
CA LEU A 232 -8.10 -28.04 -39.14
C LEU A 232 -8.74 -29.36 -38.71
N GLU A 233 -10.00 -29.34 -38.25
CA GLU A 233 -10.84 -30.55 -38.25
C GLU A 233 -11.72 -30.54 -39.50
N ARG A 234 -11.43 -31.48 -40.41
CA ARG A 234 -12.34 -31.92 -41.48
C ARG A 234 -13.44 -32.77 -40.84
N PRO A 235 -14.73 -32.64 -41.23
CA PRO A 235 -15.76 -33.57 -40.77
C PRO A 235 -15.59 -34.92 -41.47
N ALA A 236 -15.39 -35.97 -40.67
CA ALA A 236 -15.40 -37.35 -41.10
C ALA A 236 -16.82 -37.86 -41.36
N GLU A 237 -16.95 -38.69 -42.39
CA GLU A 237 -18.13 -39.46 -42.76
C GLU A 237 -18.72 -40.22 -41.56
N ARG A 238 -20.05 -40.16 -41.42
CA ARG A 238 -20.80 -41.22 -40.75
C ARG A 238 -22.01 -41.59 -41.59
N THR A 239 -21.85 -42.73 -42.26
CA THR A 239 -22.87 -43.53 -42.92
C THR A 239 -23.96 -43.92 -41.90
N GLU A 240 -25.20 -43.49 -42.12
CA GLU A 240 -26.38 -44.22 -41.66
C GLU A 240 -27.39 -44.25 -42.81
N GLY A 241 -27.71 -45.47 -43.25
CA GLY A 241 -28.69 -45.73 -44.28
C GLY A 241 -30.10 -45.73 -43.72
N LEU A 242 -31.04 -45.21 -44.52
CA LEU A 242 -32.46 -45.58 -44.52
C LEU A 242 -33.05 -45.21 -45.89
N VAL A 243 -32.98 -46.20 -46.80
CA VAL A 243 -34.08 -46.76 -47.61
C VAL A 243 -35.16 -45.83 -48.20
N GLU A 244 -35.24 -45.87 -49.55
CA GLU A 244 -36.40 -45.63 -50.46
C GLU A 244 -36.99 -44.20 -50.52
N ARG A 245 -37.38 -43.61 -51.66
CA ARG A 245 -37.76 -44.12 -52.99
C ARG A 245 -37.84 -42.95 -54.00
N ARG A 246 -37.52 -43.25 -55.27
CA ARG A 246 -38.03 -42.63 -56.53
C ARG A 246 -37.99 -41.10 -56.70
N GLY A 247 -37.20 -40.67 -57.68
CA GLY A 247 -37.78 -40.30 -58.97
C GLY A 247 -37.63 -38.85 -59.44
N SER A 248 -36.99 -38.73 -60.60
CA SER A 248 -37.18 -37.71 -61.65
C SER A 248 -36.29 -36.46 -61.67
N GLN A 249 -35.35 -36.52 -62.62
CA GLN A 249 -35.09 -35.54 -63.68
C GLN A 249 -34.71 -34.09 -63.32
N GLY A 250 -33.53 -33.69 -63.80
CA GLY A 250 -33.48 -32.59 -64.77
C GLY A 250 -32.62 -31.38 -64.40
N GLN A 251 -31.64 -31.13 -65.28
CA GLN A 251 -30.99 -29.84 -65.56
C GLN A 251 -29.88 -29.31 -64.63
N CYS A 252 -28.68 -29.30 -65.24
CA CYS A 252 -27.54 -28.41 -64.97
C CYS A 252 -27.71 -27.12 -65.81
N PRO A 253 -26.74 -26.18 -65.81
CA PRO A 253 -26.38 -25.15 -64.81
C PRO A 253 -26.72 -23.73 -65.36
N VAL A 254 -26.25 -22.63 -64.74
CA VAL A 254 -25.71 -21.39 -65.38
C VAL A 254 -25.72 -20.19 -64.40
N VAL A 255 -24.51 -19.72 -64.06
CA VAL A 255 -23.99 -18.33 -64.06
C VAL A 255 -24.92 -17.19 -63.61
N LEU A 256 -24.52 -16.41 -62.58
CA LEU A 256 -24.13 -14.99 -62.75
C LEU A 256 -23.45 -14.40 -61.50
N VAL A 257 -22.20 -14.01 -61.70
CA VAL A 257 -21.45 -13.05 -60.87
C VAL A 257 -21.90 -11.66 -61.28
N THR A 258 -22.33 -10.79 -60.36
CA THR A 258 -22.23 -9.34 -60.56
C THR A 258 -22.17 -8.59 -59.23
N VAL A 259 -21.02 -7.94 -59.02
CA VAL A 259 -20.72 -6.65 -58.38
C VAL A 259 -21.58 -6.21 -57.19
#